data_AF-A0A2G5BAG9-F1
#
_entry.id   AF-A0A2G5BAG9-F1
#
_cell.length_a   1.000
_cell.length_b   1.000
_cell.length_c   1.000
_cell.angle_alpha   90.00
_cell.angle_beta   90.00
_cell.angle_gamma   90.00
#
_symmetry.space_group_name_H-M   'P 1'
#
loop_
_entity.id
_entity.type
_entity.pdbx_description
1 polymer ?
#
loop_
_entity_poly.entity_id
_entity_poly.type
_entity_poly.pdbx_seq_one_letter_code
_entity_poly.pdbx_strand_id
1 'polypeptide(L)'
;MPEASNAVAAQPTKRPTKRSTKRSLKQPASQESQTTHSASPISIPASEETATVAEAEAEATAKPADTAIDKAVFLRKYAESALQQAKQGSPEEYHKLVKLFAYSRRASPLTASAYAEAVSPWIPALSANVSTLGITYRDLVNTVFNSDWLANPDEQFVHRYATLVLQITSAHPAWVPQVIAALVRWFGFGARKCDEEDAPRVHDHVHSLVREIYRAIPTCGGSLATALAECWPFRTAKANMQ
;
A
#
# COMPACT_ATOMS: atom_id res chain seq x y z
N MET A 1 -36.37 -38.38 -39.78
CA MET A 1 -37.74 -38.19 -39.25
C MET A 1 -37.73 -36.93 -38.39
N PRO A 2 -38.76 -36.08 -38.49
CA PRO A 2 -38.60 -34.65 -38.79
C PRO A 2 -39.01 -33.69 -37.64
N GLU A 3 -38.72 -32.40 -37.89
CA GLU A 3 -39.44 -31.14 -37.56
C GLU A 3 -40.28 -30.99 -36.28
N ALA A 4 -40.03 -29.88 -35.57
CA ALA A 4 -40.95 -28.74 -35.34
C ALA A 4 -40.56 -28.05 -34.01
N SER A 5 -40.12 -26.79 -33.98
CA SER A 5 -40.85 -25.53 -34.23
C SER A 5 -41.81 -25.12 -33.09
N ASN A 6 -41.31 -24.19 -32.27
CA ASN A 6 -41.88 -22.86 -32.00
C ASN A 6 -43.02 -22.63 -30.97
N ALA A 7 -43.09 -21.35 -30.54
CA ALA A 7 -44.06 -20.63 -29.69
C ALA A 7 -43.78 -20.63 -28.17
N VAL A 8 -43.25 -19.55 -27.58
CA VAL A 8 -43.83 -18.20 -27.32
C VAL A 8 -45.03 -18.24 -26.36
N ALA A 9 -44.81 -17.80 -25.13
CA ALA A 9 -45.84 -17.15 -24.30
C ALA A 9 -45.17 -16.14 -23.36
N ALA A 10 -45.49 -14.87 -23.59
CA ALA A 10 -45.07 -13.72 -22.83
C ALA A 10 -46.12 -13.30 -21.79
N GLN A 11 -45.67 -12.43 -20.87
CA GLN A 11 -46.43 -11.48 -20.03
C GLN A 11 -46.95 -11.96 -18.64
N PRO A 12 -47.25 -11.03 -17.69
CA PRO A 12 -46.65 -9.71 -17.43
C PRO A 12 -46.43 -9.36 -15.93
N THR A 13 -45.58 -8.35 -15.71
CA THR A 13 -45.63 -7.24 -14.72
C THR A 13 -46.13 -7.48 -13.29
N LYS A 14 -45.34 -7.01 -12.31
CA LYS A 14 -45.83 -6.16 -11.20
C LYS A 14 -44.67 -5.40 -10.51
N ARG A 15 -44.61 -4.10 -10.79
CA ARG A 15 -43.94 -3.06 -9.98
C ARG A 15 -44.68 -2.91 -8.65
N PRO A 16 -43.97 -2.55 -7.56
CA PRO A 16 -44.48 -1.43 -6.77
C PRO A 16 -43.41 -0.38 -6.39
N THR A 17 -43.76 0.86 -6.74
CA THR A 17 -43.76 2.07 -5.89
C THR A 17 -42.55 2.46 -5.04
N LYS A 18 -41.97 3.57 -5.50
CA LYS A 18 -41.25 4.64 -4.78
C LYS A 18 -41.85 4.92 -3.39
N ARG A 19 -41.00 4.99 -2.36
CA ARG A 19 -41.28 5.77 -1.14
C ARG A 19 -40.16 6.78 -0.93
N SER A 20 -40.48 8.00 -1.34
CA SER A 20 -39.78 9.24 -1.00
C SER A 20 -40.06 9.56 0.47
N THR A 21 -39.03 9.86 1.25
CA THR A 21 -39.21 10.63 2.49
C THR A 21 -38.03 11.57 2.64
N LYS A 22 -38.25 12.81 2.18
CA LYS A 22 -37.49 14.00 2.54
C LYS A 22 -37.48 14.14 4.06
N ARG A 23 -36.32 14.31 4.68
CA ARG A 23 -36.25 15.02 5.97
C ARG A 23 -35.12 16.04 5.92
N SER A 24 -35.54 17.28 6.07
CA SER A 24 -34.79 18.51 5.95
C SER A 24 -33.96 18.79 7.21
N LEU A 25 -32.86 19.52 6.98
CA LEU A 25 -32.14 20.47 7.83
C LEU A 25 -32.60 20.65 9.28
N LYS A 26 -31.64 20.65 10.20
CA LYS A 26 -31.40 21.83 11.06
C LYS A 26 -29.99 21.87 11.65
N GLN A 27 -29.16 22.78 11.12
CA GLN A 27 -28.12 23.48 11.89
C GLN A 27 -28.78 24.53 12.81
N PRO A 28 -28.15 24.82 13.95
CA PRO A 28 -27.59 26.16 14.19
C PRO A 28 -26.22 26.02 14.89
N ALA A 29 -25.43 27.04 15.20
CA ALA A 29 -25.17 28.40 14.74
C ALA A 29 -23.96 28.83 15.58
N SER A 30 -23.11 29.68 15.01
CA SER A 30 -21.91 30.26 15.60
C SER A 30 -22.18 31.16 16.81
N GLN A 31 -21.22 31.19 17.74
CA GLN A 31 -20.84 32.33 18.60
C GLN A 31 -19.32 32.14 18.78
N GLU A 32 -18.38 32.98 18.32
CA GLU A 32 -18.22 34.43 18.31
C GLU A 32 -18.29 35.06 19.71
N SER A 33 -17.12 35.26 20.32
CA SER A 33 -16.81 36.38 21.22
C SER A 33 -15.29 36.53 21.36
N GLN A 34 -14.82 37.68 20.87
CA GLN A 34 -13.52 38.30 21.11
C GLN A 34 -13.56 39.10 22.41
N THR A 35 -12.44 39.23 23.13
CA THR A 35 -12.03 40.41 23.94
C THR A 35 -10.63 40.13 24.51
N THR A 36 -9.53 40.72 24.00
CA THR A 36 -8.92 42.05 24.28
C THR A 36 -7.87 42.09 25.40
N HIS A 37 -6.65 42.48 24.99
CA HIS A 37 -5.62 43.30 25.67
C HIS A 37 -5.05 42.85 27.04
N SER A 38 -3.71 42.71 27.17
CA SER A 38 -2.80 43.82 27.51
C SER A 38 -1.38 43.36 27.91
N ALA A 39 -0.38 44.01 27.33
CA ALA A 39 0.96 44.39 27.80
C ALA A 39 1.85 43.47 28.69
N SER A 40 3.04 43.17 28.16
CA SER A 40 4.34 42.85 28.79
C SER A 40 4.84 43.95 29.77
N PRO A 41 6.03 43.91 30.47
CA PRO A 41 7.28 43.17 30.16
C PRO A 41 8.23 42.79 31.35
N ILE A 42 9.43 42.30 31.00
CA ILE A 42 10.76 42.36 31.68
C ILE A 42 11.09 41.31 32.76
N SER A 43 12.08 40.43 32.48
CA SER A 43 13.42 40.45 33.12
C SER A 43 14.31 39.27 32.69
N ILE A 44 15.51 39.60 32.23
CA ILE A 44 16.70 38.74 32.05
C ILE A 44 17.55 38.88 33.33
N PRO A 45 18.32 37.85 33.73
CA PRO A 45 19.77 38.08 33.80
C PRO A 45 20.61 36.93 33.21
N ALA A 46 21.78 37.34 32.71
CA ALA A 46 22.97 36.55 32.35
C ALA A 46 23.63 35.94 33.61
N SER A 47 24.67 35.10 33.63
CA SER A 47 25.74 34.60 32.75
C SER A 47 26.00 33.12 33.20
N GLU A 48 26.86 32.27 32.65
CA GLU A 48 28.32 32.37 32.61
C GLU A 48 28.91 31.07 31.99
N GLU A 49 30.04 31.22 31.31
CA GLU A 49 30.88 30.20 30.68
C GLU A 49 31.40 29.11 31.64
N THR A 50 31.68 27.92 31.11
CA THR A 50 33.04 27.36 31.12
C THR A 50 33.14 26.12 30.23
N ALA A 51 34.15 26.13 29.38
CA ALA A 51 34.55 25.03 28.51
C ALA A 51 35.87 24.41 29.00
N THR A 52 36.17 23.22 28.47
CA THR A 52 37.48 22.54 28.36
C THR A 52 37.94 21.76 29.63
N VAL A 53 38.59 20.58 29.61
CA VAL A 53 39.39 19.79 28.63
C VAL A 53 39.37 18.29 29.02
N ALA A 54 39.77 17.41 28.08
CA ALA A 54 40.44 16.10 28.20
C ALA A 54 39.54 14.87 27.94
N GLU A 55 39.53 14.22 26.77
CA GLU A 55 40.62 13.59 25.99
C GLU A 55 41.21 12.34 26.68
N ALA A 56 40.74 11.16 26.27
CA ALA A 56 41.58 10.04 25.78
C ALA A 56 40.77 8.74 25.61
N GLU A 57 40.93 8.15 24.43
CA GLU A 57 40.89 6.71 24.10
C GLU A 57 39.57 5.92 24.22
N ALA A 58 38.96 5.62 23.08
CA ALA A 58 38.95 4.27 22.52
C ALA A 58 38.24 4.23 21.15
N GLU A 59 39.06 4.00 20.13
CA GLU A 59 38.79 3.33 18.86
C GLU A 59 37.47 2.51 18.79
N ALA A 60 36.49 2.97 17.99
CA ALA A 60 35.46 2.12 17.41
C ALA A 60 34.80 2.75 16.16
N THR A 61 35.26 2.30 14.99
CA THR A 61 34.46 2.07 13.77
C THR A 61 33.73 3.26 13.09
N ALA A 62 34.50 4.11 12.44
CA ALA A 62 34.04 4.89 11.29
C ALA A 62 34.17 4.06 9.98
N LYS A 63 33.30 3.05 9.77
CA LYS A 63 33.17 2.39 8.45
C LYS A 63 31.79 1.76 8.11
N PRO A 64 30.63 2.42 8.31
CA PRO A 64 29.35 1.86 7.84
C PRO A 64 28.93 2.28 6.41
N ALA A 65 29.46 3.36 5.84
CA ALA A 65 28.93 3.92 4.60
C ALA A 65 29.41 3.20 3.33
N ASP A 66 30.70 2.87 3.24
CA ASP A 66 31.31 2.31 2.02
C ASP A 66 30.78 0.89 1.73
N THR A 67 30.65 0.06 2.77
CA THR A 67 30.11 -1.31 2.67
C THR A 67 28.62 -1.35 2.35
N ALA A 68 27.85 -0.34 2.79
CA ALA A 68 26.43 -0.23 2.49
C ALA A 68 26.19 0.11 1.00
N ILE A 69 27.05 0.96 0.42
CA ILE A 69 27.01 1.29 -1.01
C ILE A 69 27.34 0.05 -1.85
N ASP A 70 28.39 -0.69 -1.48
CA ASP A 70 28.77 -1.93 -2.17
C ASP A 70 27.64 -2.96 -2.14
N LYS A 71 26.98 -3.12 -0.98
CA LYS A 71 25.82 -4.01 -0.84
C LYS A 71 24.65 -3.57 -1.72
N ALA A 72 24.33 -2.27 -1.76
CA ALA A 72 23.24 -1.75 -2.60
C ALA A 72 23.52 -1.96 -4.10
N VAL A 73 24.76 -1.72 -4.53
CA VAL A 73 25.19 -1.98 -5.92
C VAL A 73 25.11 -3.46 -6.25
N PHE A 74 25.55 -4.33 -5.34
CA PHE A 74 25.44 -5.78 -5.49
C PHE A 74 23.98 -6.24 -5.65
N LEU A 75 23.09 -5.79 -4.76
CA LEU A 75 21.67 -6.17 -4.80
C LEU A 75 20.99 -5.70 -6.08
N ARG A 76 21.32 -4.49 -6.57
CA ARG A 76 20.80 -3.98 -7.84
C ARG A 76 21.21 -4.87 -9.01
N LYS A 77 22.49 -5.23 -9.11
CA LYS A 77 23.02 -6.12 -10.16
C LYS A 77 22.44 -7.52 -10.05
N TYR A 78 22.26 -8.02 -8.83
CA TYR A 78 21.63 -9.32 -8.59
C TYR A 78 20.17 -9.31 -9.08
N ALA A 79 19.39 -8.28 -8.73
CA ALA A 79 18.00 -8.16 -9.18
C ALA A 79 17.90 -8.09 -10.70
N GLU A 80 18.76 -7.29 -11.35
CA GLU A 80 18.85 -7.22 -12.81
C GLU A 80 19.20 -8.58 -13.43
N SER A 81 20.21 -9.26 -12.88
CA SER A 81 20.66 -10.57 -13.38
C SER A 81 19.57 -11.64 -13.22
N ALA A 82 18.87 -11.67 -12.08
CA ALA A 82 17.78 -12.61 -11.84
C ALA A 82 16.62 -12.41 -12.83
N LEU A 83 16.28 -11.17 -13.15
CA LEU A 83 15.27 -10.85 -14.18
C LEU A 83 15.76 -11.32 -15.57
N GLN A 84 17.00 -11.02 -15.93
CA GLN A 84 17.57 -11.46 -17.21
C GLN A 84 17.62 -12.99 -17.34
N GLN A 85 18.01 -13.70 -16.28
CA GLN A 85 18.05 -15.17 -16.26
C GLN A 85 16.66 -15.78 -16.42
N ALA A 86 15.64 -15.22 -15.76
CA ALA A 86 14.26 -15.66 -15.96
C ALA A 86 13.81 -15.49 -17.42
N LYS A 87 14.21 -14.41 -18.09
CA LYS A 87 13.94 -14.22 -19.52
C LYS A 87 14.68 -15.24 -20.41
N GLN A 88 15.85 -15.70 -19.98
CA GLN A 88 16.64 -16.72 -20.68
C GLN A 88 16.19 -18.16 -20.38
N GLY A 89 15.17 -18.35 -19.53
CA GLY A 89 14.63 -19.66 -19.19
C GLY A 89 15.24 -20.32 -17.95
N SER A 90 16.04 -19.58 -17.15
CA SER A 90 16.53 -20.03 -15.84
C SER A 90 15.88 -19.21 -14.72
N PRO A 91 14.74 -19.64 -14.15
CA PRO A 91 13.97 -18.83 -13.22
C PRO A 91 14.38 -19.01 -11.74
N GLU A 92 15.49 -19.68 -11.42
CA GLU A 92 15.82 -20.02 -10.02
C GLU A 92 16.03 -18.80 -9.13
N GLU A 93 16.90 -17.87 -9.54
CA GLU A 93 17.17 -16.64 -8.77
C GLU A 93 15.94 -15.72 -8.76
N TYR A 94 15.16 -15.71 -9.84
CA TYR A 94 13.89 -15.01 -9.90
C TYR A 94 12.88 -15.56 -8.88
N HIS A 95 12.74 -16.88 -8.75
CA HIS A 95 11.86 -17.48 -7.76
C HIS A 95 12.32 -17.19 -6.33
N LYS A 96 13.63 -17.06 -6.08
CA LYS A 96 14.13 -16.60 -4.77
C LYS A 96 13.68 -15.17 -4.47
N LEU A 97 13.73 -14.27 -5.45
CA LEU A 97 13.17 -12.92 -5.31
C LEU A 97 11.66 -12.95 -5.06
N VAL A 98 10.90 -13.75 -5.81
CA VAL A 98 9.46 -13.90 -5.59
C VAL A 98 9.18 -14.36 -4.16
N LYS A 99 9.88 -15.40 -3.68
CA LYS A 99 9.73 -15.91 -2.30
C LYS A 99 10.09 -14.86 -1.25
N LEU A 100 11.09 -14.03 -1.49
CA LEU A 100 11.49 -12.97 -0.59
C LEU A 100 10.36 -11.96 -0.36
N PHE A 101 9.64 -11.57 -1.42
CA PHE A 101 8.50 -10.66 -1.35
C PHE A 101 7.18 -11.35 -0.95
N ALA A 102 7.15 -12.68 -0.93
CA ALA A 102 5.96 -13.48 -0.58
C ALA A 102 5.73 -13.50 0.94
N TYR A 103 5.30 -12.37 1.49
CA TYR A 103 4.94 -12.26 2.89
C TYR A 103 3.43 -12.24 3.09
N SER A 104 2.95 -13.15 3.94
CA SER A 104 1.61 -13.08 4.50
C SER A 104 1.66 -13.24 6.01
N ARG A 105 0.97 -12.36 6.75
CA ARG A 105 0.90 -12.39 8.22
C ARG A 105 0.31 -13.67 8.78
N ARG A 106 -0.53 -14.37 8.01
CA ARG A 106 -1.21 -15.61 8.44
C ARG A 106 -0.39 -16.87 8.17
N ALA A 107 0.49 -16.84 7.19
CA ALA A 107 1.20 -18.02 6.69
C ALA A 107 2.71 -17.95 6.91
N SER A 108 3.26 -16.76 7.11
CA SER A 108 4.70 -16.57 7.29
C SER A 108 5.12 -16.83 8.74
N PRO A 109 6.23 -17.55 8.96
CA PRO A 109 6.83 -17.67 10.28
C PRO A 109 7.58 -16.40 10.70
N LEU A 110 7.80 -15.45 9.78
CA LEU A 110 8.48 -14.19 10.07
C LEU A 110 7.54 -13.17 10.70
N THR A 111 8.04 -12.41 11.67
CA THR A 111 7.36 -11.21 12.17
C THR A 111 7.39 -10.10 11.12
N ALA A 112 6.44 -9.14 11.21
CA ALA A 112 6.38 -8.01 10.30
C ALA A 112 7.69 -7.18 10.31
N SER A 113 8.31 -7.00 11.47
CA SER A 113 9.58 -6.29 11.61
C SER A 113 10.72 -7.02 10.91
N ALA A 114 10.86 -8.33 11.13
CA ALA A 114 11.91 -9.12 10.48
C ALA A 114 11.75 -9.14 8.95
N TYR A 115 10.50 -9.15 8.46
CA TYR A 115 10.21 -9.02 7.03
C TYR A 115 10.63 -7.65 6.50
N ALA A 116 10.33 -6.57 7.21
CA ALA A 116 10.75 -5.23 6.82
C ALA A 116 12.27 -5.12 6.73
N GLU A 117 13.02 -5.66 7.69
CA GLU A 117 14.48 -5.65 7.65
C GLU A 117 15.04 -6.46 6.47
N ALA A 118 14.46 -7.63 6.20
CA ALA A 118 14.88 -8.49 5.10
C ALA A 118 14.62 -7.86 3.72
N VAL A 119 13.47 -7.19 3.54
CA VAL A 119 13.02 -6.65 2.24
C VAL A 119 13.44 -5.20 1.99
N SER A 120 13.64 -4.40 3.04
CA SER A 120 14.06 -3.00 2.93
C SER A 120 15.21 -2.73 1.95
N PRO A 121 16.32 -3.50 1.94
CA PRO A 121 17.41 -3.24 1.00
C PRO A 121 17.09 -3.67 -0.44
N TRP A 122 16.08 -4.51 -0.64
CA TRP A 122 15.65 -4.98 -1.97
C TRP A 122 14.68 -4.04 -2.66
N ILE A 123 13.92 -3.25 -1.90
CA ILE A 123 13.01 -2.21 -2.45
C ILE A 123 13.74 -1.28 -3.42
N PRO A 124 14.83 -0.57 -3.04
CA PRO A 124 15.54 0.32 -3.97
C PRO A 124 16.21 -0.43 -5.12
N ALA A 125 16.68 -1.66 -4.89
CA ALA A 125 17.25 -2.50 -5.94
C ALA A 125 16.21 -2.87 -7.02
N LEU A 126 14.97 -3.17 -6.60
CA LEU A 126 13.87 -3.44 -7.51
C LEU A 126 13.37 -2.16 -8.19
N SER A 127 13.25 -1.05 -7.44
CA SER A 127 12.90 0.28 -7.95
C SER A 127 13.77 0.70 -9.14
N ALA A 128 15.08 0.45 -9.07
CA ALA A 128 16.02 0.77 -10.15
C ALA A 128 15.80 -0.04 -11.44
N ASN A 129 15.09 -1.17 -11.35
CA ASN A 129 14.82 -2.09 -12.44
C ASN A 129 13.34 -2.10 -12.88
N VAL A 130 12.51 -1.20 -12.35
CA VAL A 130 11.06 -1.19 -12.58
C VAL A 130 10.68 -1.10 -14.06
N SER A 131 11.42 -0.36 -14.88
CA SER A 131 11.15 -0.26 -16.32
C SER A 131 11.24 -1.61 -17.05
N THR A 132 11.98 -2.58 -16.48
CA THR A 132 12.07 -3.93 -17.04
C THR A 132 10.95 -4.86 -16.56
N LEU A 133 10.20 -4.49 -15.51
CA LEU A 133 9.11 -5.27 -14.90
C LEU A 133 7.81 -5.26 -15.74
N GLY A 134 7.92 -5.72 -16.98
CA GLY A 134 6.77 -5.94 -17.87
C GLY A 134 6.00 -7.23 -17.54
N ILE A 135 5.07 -7.59 -18.43
CA ILE A 135 4.14 -8.73 -18.27
C ILE A 135 4.87 -10.06 -18.02
N THR A 136 6.10 -10.23 -18.51
CA THR A 136 6.92 -11.43 -18.30
C THR A 136 7.16 -11.74 -16.82
N TYR A 137 7.25 -10.72 -15.96
CA TYR A 137 7.56 -10.88 -14.53
C TYR A 137 6.32 -10.79 -13.65
N ARG A 138 5.16 -11.21 -14.18
CA ARG A 138 3.85 -11.14 -13.54
C ARG A 138 3.84 -11.70 -12.12
N ASP A 139 4.52 -12.82 -11.88
CA ASP A 139 4.47 -13.50 -10.58
C ASP A 139 5.12 -12.67 -9.47
N LEU A 140 6.26 -12.04 -9.76
CA LEU A 140 6.92 -11.12 -8.84
C LEU A 140 6.05 -9.89 -8.56
N VAL A 141 5.53 -9.26 -9.61
CA VAL A 141 4.69 -8.06 -9.46
C VAL A 141 3.41 -8.37 -8.68
N ASN A 142 2.75 -9.48 -8.98
CA ASN A 142 1.60 -9.95 -8.22
C ASN A 142 1.94 -10.23 -6.76
N THR A 143 3.10 -10.83 -6.50
CA THR A 143 3.54 -11.14 -5.13
C THR A 143 3.78 -9.85 -4.34
N VAL A 144 4.42 -8.87 -4.96
CA VAL A 144 4.63 -7.53 -4.36
C VAL A 144 3.29 -6.91 -3.97
N PHE A 145 2.30 -6.87 -4.88
CA PHE A 145 1.01 -6.25 -4.62
C PHE A 145 0.14 -6.99 -3.59
N ASN A 146 0.26 -8.33 -3.51
CA ASN A 146 -0.57 -9.15 -2.62
C ASN A 146 0.09 -9.45 -1.27
N SER A 147 1.29 -8.93 -1.01
CA SER A 147 1.96 -9.14 0.28
C SER A 147 1.35 -8.27 1.39
N ASP A 148 1.44 -8.73 2.64
CA ASP A 148 0.83 -8.09 3.81
C ASP A 148 1.67 -6.93 4.40
N TRP A 149 2.29 -6.11 3.54
CA TRP A 149 3.22 -5.04 3.93
C TRP A 149 2.53 -3.80 4.51
N LEU A 150 1.27 -3.52 4.15
CA LEU A 150 0.53 -2.32 4.59
C LEU A 150 0.26 -2.28 6.10
N ALA A 151 0.24 -3.44 6.74
CA ALA A 151 -0.01 -3.58 8.17
C ALA A 151 1.28 -3.64 9.00
N ASN A 152 2.44 -3.34 8.38
CA ASN A 152 3.68 -3.24 9.12
C ASN A 152 3.61 -2.07 10.12
N PRO A 153 4.14 -2.21 11.35
CA PRO A 153 4.27 -1.08 12.28
C PRO A 153 5.31 -0.04 11.85
N ASP A 154 6.28 -0.39 10.99
CA ASP A 154 7.28 0.57 10.50
C ASP A 154 6.75 1.43 9.35
N GLU A 155 6.39 2.67 9.67
CA GLU A 155 5.92 3.68 8.72
C GLU A 155 6.90 3.99 7.60
N GLN A 156 8.21 4.00 7.88
CA GLN A 156 9.20 4.28 6.85
C GLN A 156 9.27 3.17 5.83
N PHE A 157 9.17 1.91 6.28
CA PHE A 157 9.09 0.76 5.41
C PHE A 157 7.84 0.81 4.53
N VAL A 158 6.67 1.07 5.13
CA VAL A 158 5.40 1.19 4.40
C VAL A 158 5.51 2.28 3.32
N HIS A 159 6.06 3.44 3.65
CA HIS A 159 6.22 4.54 2.70
C HIS A 159 7.17 4.20 1.53
N ARG A 160 8.31 3.55 1.80
CA ARG A 160 9.24 3.09 0.75
C ARG A 160 8.59 2.03 -0.15
N TYR A 161 7.83 1.12 0.43
CA TYR A 161 7.12 0.07 -0.32
C TYR A 161 5.99 0.66 -1.18
N ALA A 162 5.20 1.59 -0.63
CA ALA A 162 4.19 2.34 -1.37
C ALA A 162 4.79 3.09 -2.56
N THR A 163 5.97 3.70 -2.38
CA THR A 163 6.71 4.36 -3.45
C THR A 163 7.11 3.40 -4.56
N LEU A 164 7.59 2.19 -4.22
CA LEU A 164 7.88 1.14 -5.20
C LEU A 164 6.63 0.74 -5.98
N VAL A 165 5.50 0.54 -5.31
CA VAL A 165 4.22 0.23 -5.96
C VAL A 165 3.80 1.35 -6.91
N LEU A 166 3.91 2.61 -6.50
CA LEU A 166 3.62 3.76 -7.34
C LEU A 166 4.56 3.82 -8.57
N GLN A 167 5.85 3.54 -8.39
CA GLN A 167 6.82 3.46 -9.50
C GLN A 167 6.45 2.37 -10.50
N ILE A 168 6.09 1.16 -10.03
CA ILE A 168 5.67 0.05 -10.90
C ILE A 168 4.46 0.44 -11.73
N THR A 169 3.44 1.03 -11.09
CA THR A 169 2.20 1.41 -11.77
C THR A 169 2.39 2.58 -12.74
N SER A 170 3.31 3.50 -12.42
CA SER A 170 3.66 4.63 -13.28
C SER A 170 4.47 4.20 -14.50
N ALA A 171 5.40 3.27 -14.33
CA ALA A 171 6.19 2.73 -15.44
C ALA A 171 5.37 1.82 -16.36
N HIS A 172 4.44 1.05 -15.77
CA HIS A 172 3.64 0.05 -16.48
C HIS A 172 2.16 0.16 -16.09
N PRO A 173 1.38 1.03 -16.77
CA PRO A 173 -0.04 1.24 -16.46
C PRO A 173 -0.91 -0.01 -16.58
N ALA A 174 -0.45 -1.05 -17.29
CA ALA A 174 -1.13 -2.34 -17.40
C ALA A 174 -1.35 -3.03 -16.04
N TRP A 175 -0.56 -2.70 -15.02
CA TRP A 175 -0.68 -3.24 -13.67
C TRP A 175 -1.72 -2.52 -12.80
N VAL A 176 -2.22 -1.36 -13.23
CA VAL A 176 -3.16 -0.52 -12.46
C VAL A 176 -4.42 -1.27 -12.03
N PRO A 177 -5.11 -2.04 -12.88
CA PRO A 177 -6.29 -2.78 -12.43
C PRO A 177 -5.98 -3.79 -11.31
N GLN A 178 -4.81 -4.44 -11.38
CA GLN A 178 -4.41 -5.47 -10.43
C GLN A 178 -4.02 -4.87 -9.07
N VAL A 179 -3.24 -3.78 -9.05
CA VAL A 179 -2.90 -3.09 -7.80
C VAL A 179 -4.14 -2.49 -7.14
N ILE A 180 -5.05 -1.90 -7.92
CA ILE A 180 -6.27 -1.29 -7.37
C ILE A 180 -7.17 -2.36 -6.75
N ALA A 181 -7.35 -3.49 -7.44
CA ALA A 181 -8.05 -4.64 -6.87
C ALA A 181 -7.36 -5.17 -5.59
N ALA A 182 -6.02 -5.15 -5.53
CA ALA A 182 -5.28 -5.50 -4.33
C ALA A 182 -5.52 -4.54 -3.17
N LEU A 183 -5.45 -3.23 -3.42
CA LEU A 183 -5.69 -2.19 -2.42
C LEU A 183 -7.13 -2.18 -1.93
N VAL A 184 -8.12 -2.38 -2.80
CA VAL A 184 -9.53 -2.41 -2.41
C VAL A 184 -9.82 -3.57 -1.44
N ARG A 185 -9.14 -4.71 -1.57
CA ARG A 185 -9.26 -5.82 -0.61
C ARG A 185 -8.87 -5.41 0.81
N TRP A 186 -7.96 -4.45 0.97
CA TRP A 186 -7.55 -3.92 2.26
C TRP A 186 -8.58 -2.97 2.90
N PHE A 187 -9.59 -2.45 2.17
CA PHE A 187 -10.70 -1.75 2.84
C PHE A 187 -11.53 -2.68 3.72
N GLY A 188 -11.53 -3.98 3.44
CA GLY A 188 -12.13 -5.00 4.32
C GLY A 188 -11.25 -5.39 5.51
N PHE A 189 -10.07 -4.78 5.66
CA PHE A 189 -9.17 -5.04 6.77
C PHE A 189 -9.80 -4.57 8.10
N GLY A 190 -9.60 -5.33 9.18
CA GLY A 190 -10.28 -5.10 10.48
C GLY A 190 -11.68 -5.72 10.62
N ALA A 191 -12.44 -5.88 9.52
CA ALA A 191 -13.75 -6.56 9.56
C ALA A 191 -13.66 -8.04 9.97
N ARG A 192 -12.46 -8.62 9.89
CA ARG A 192 -12.14 -10.01 10.25
C ARG A 192 -11.56 -10.12 11.66
N LYS A 193 -12.11 -9.46 12.68
CA LYS A 193 -11.93 -9.65 14.15
C LYS A 193 -10.51 -9.79 14.74
N CYS A 194 -9.45 -9.83 13.94
CA CYS A 194 -8.10 -10.23 14.37
C CYS A 194 -7.16 -9.05 14.49
N ASP A 195 -7.49 -7.89 13.90
CA ASP A 195 -6.60 -6.74 13.73
C ASP A 195 -7.36 -5.39 13.83
N GLU A 196 -8.31 -5.27 14.75
CA GLU A 196 -9.19 -4.08 14.84
C GLU A 196 -8.40 -2.81 15.23
N GLU A 197 -7.33 -2.95 16.03
CA GLU A 197 -6.49 -1.83 16.46
C GLU A 197 -5.63 -1.23 15.32
N ASP A 198 -5.16 -2.06 14.40
CA ASP A 198 -4.34 -1.63 13.25
C ASP A 198 -5.19 -1.18 12.05
N ALA A 199 -6.48 -1.49 12.06
CA ALA A 199 -7.41 -1.17 10.98
C ALA A 199 -7.40 0.30 10.53
N PRO A 200 -7.51 1.31 11.42
CA PRO A 200 -7.51 2.72 10.99
C PRO A 200 -6.23 3.10 10.27
N ARG A 201 -5.07 2.68 10.79
CA ARG A 201 -3.75 2.97 10.21
C ARG A 201 -3.61 2.37 8.81
N VAL A 202 -4.01 1.12 8.65
CA VAL A 202 -3.99 0.44 7.34
C VAL A 202 -4.94 1.10 6.36
N HIS A 203 -6.13 1.52 6.79
CA HIS A 203 -7.08 2.23 5.94
C HIS A 203 -6.50 3.57 5.46
N ASP A 204 -5.86 4.33 6.34
CA ASP A 204 -5.20 5.60 5.98
C ASP A 204 -4.08 5.39 4.96
N HIS A 205 -3.27 4.33 5.10
CA HIS A 205 -2.23 3.97 4.12
C HIS A 205 -2.83 3.62 2.76
N VAL A 206 -3.88 2.80 2.74
CA VAL A 206 -4.57 2.40 1.51
C VAL A 206 -5.17 3.63 0.83
N HIS A 207 -5.87 4.49 1.57
CA HIS A 207 -6.47 5.71 1.02
C HIS A 207 -5.42 6.67 0.46
N SER A 208 -4.28 6.83 1.15
CA SER A 208 -3.18 7.68 0.71
C SER A 208 -2.56 7.16 -0.59
N LEU A 209 -2.27 5.86 -0.67
CA LEU A 209 -1.71 5.25 -1.88
C LEU A 209 -2.68 5.27 -3.06
N VAL A 210 -3.97 4.96 -2.84
CA VAL A 210 -4.98 5.06 -3.91
C VAL A 210 -5.09 6.50 -4.42
N ARG A 211 -5.03 7.50 -3.52
CA ARG A 211 -5.01 8.91 -3.90
C ARG A 211 -3.79 9.25 -4.74
N GLU A 212 -2.60 8.79 -4.36
CA GLU A 212 -1.37 9.02 -5.12
C GLU A 212 -1.41 8.37 -6.50
N ILE A 213 -1.87 7.12 -6.60
CA ILE A 213 -2.05 6.44 -7.88
C ILE A 213 -3.06 7.19 -8.75
N TYR A 214 -4.17 7.69 -8.18
CA TYR A 214 -5.15 8.47 -8.93
C TYR A 214 -4.59 9.81 -9.43
N ARG A 215 -3.74 10.47 -8.64
CA ARG A 215 -3.05 11.70 -9.07
C ARG A 215 -2.04 11.43 -10.19
N ALA A 216 -1.33 10.31 -10.14
CA ALA A 216 -0.38 9.91 -11.17
C ALA A 216 -1.07 9.42 -12.46
N ILE A 217 -2.18 8.69 -12.32
CA ILE A 217 -2.89 8.03 -13.42
C ILE A 217 -4.40 8.32 -13.33
N PRO A 218 -4.86 9.50 -13.81
CA PRO A 218 -6.26 9.91 -13.67
C PRO A 218 -7.28 8.96 -14.34
N THR A 219 -6.84 8.15 -15.32
CA THR A 219 -7.67 7.18 -16.03
C THR A 219 -7.99 5.92 -15.20
N CYS A 220 -7.37 5.75 -14.03
CA CYS A 220 -7.61 4.59 -13.17
C CYS A 220 -9.01 4.54 -12.55
N GLY A 221 -9.81 5.62 -12.65
CA GLY A 221 -11.15 5.70 -12.08
C GLY A 221 -12.09 4.55 -12.51
N GLY A 222 -12.00 4.10 -13.77
CA GLY A 222 -12.78 2.95 -14.24
C GLY A 222 -12.37 1.63 -13.58
N SER A 223 -11.06 1.43 -13.36
CA SER A 223 -10.54 0.25 -12.66
C SER A 223 -10.94 0.27 -11.18
N LEU A 224 -10.90 1.43 -10.54
CA LEU A 224 -11.36 1.59 -9.15
C LEU A 224 -12.85 1.31 -9.01
N ALA A 225 -13.69 1.84 -9.90
CA ALA A 225 -15.12 1.56 -9.89
C ALA A 225 -15.43 0.06 -10.04
N THR A 226 -14.72 -0.62 -10.95
CA THR A 226 -14.87 -2.07 -11.17
C THR A 226 -14.42 -2.86 -9.94
N ALA A 227 -13.24 -2.56 -9.40
CA ALA A 227 -12.71 -3.24 -8.21
C ALA A 227 -13.61 -3.06 -6.98
N LEU A 228 -14.18 -1.87 -6.78
CA LEU A 228 -15.16 -1.62 -5.72
C LEU A 228 -16.43 -2.46 -5.94
N ALA A 229 -16.97 -2.51 -7.15
CA ALA A 229 -18.17 -3.30 -7.43
C ALA A 229 -17.97 -4.81 -7.16
N GLU A 230 -16.76 -5.33 -7.39
CA GLU A 230 -16.43 -6.75 -7.20
C GLU A 230 -16.09 -7.10 -5.74
N CYS A 231 -15.31 -6.24 -5.07
CA CYS A 231 -14.77 -6.55 -3.74
C CYS A 231 -15.64 -6.04 -2.59
N TRP A 232 -16.57 -5.12 -2.83
CA TRP A 232 -17.40 -4.57 -1.76
C TRP A 232 -18.39 -5.63 -1.26
N PRO A 233 -18.41 -5.93 0.05
CA PRO A 233 -19.33 -6.93 0.57
C PRO A 233 -20.77 -6.47 0.36
N PHE A 234 -21.51 -7.19 -0.49
CA PHE A 234 -22.95 -6.98 -0.62
C PHE A 234 -23.63 -7.24 0.73
N ARG A 235 -24.68 -6.48 1.02
CA ARG A 235 -25.44 -6.54 2.29
C ARG A 235 -25.90 -7.97 2.68
N THR A 236 -25.96 -8.90 1.72
CA THR A 236 -26.33 -10.31 1.88
C THR A 236 -25.16 -11.26 2.16
N ALA A 237 -23.91 -10.83 2.00
CA ALA A 237 -22.72 -11.70 2.12
C ALA A 237 -22.35 -12.06 3.58
N LYS A 238 -23.09 -11.56 4.58
CA LYS A 238 -22.88 -11.91 6.00
C LYS A 238 -23.16 -13.39 6.33
N ALA A 239 -23.65 -14.20 5.39
CA ALA A 239 -24.01 -15.60 5.64
C ALA A 239 -22.90 -16.63 5.35
N ASN A 240 -21.86 -16.31 4.57
CA ASN A 240 -20.90 -17.32 4.07
C ASN A 240 -19.40 -17.00 4.31
N MET A 241 -19.08 -16.11 5.25
CA MET A 241 -17.69 -15.92 5.69
C MET A 241 -17.51 -16.51 7.09
N GLN A 242 -17.53 -17.85 7.17
CA GLN A 242 -16.91 -18.62 8.25
C GLN A 242 -15.67 -19.30 7.69
#